data_AF-A0A016RSV8-F1
#
_entry.id   AF-A0A016RSV8-F1
#
_cell.length_a   1.000
_cell.length_b   1.000
_cell.length_c   1.000
_cell.angle_alpha   90.00
_cell.angle_beta   90.00
_cell.angle_gamma   90.00
#
_symmetry.space_group_name_H-M   'P 1'
#
loop_
_entity.id
_entity.type
_entity.pdbx_description
1 polymer ?
#
loop_
_entity_poly.entity_id
_entity_poly.type
_entity_poly.pdbx_seq_one_letter_code
_entity_poly.pdbx_strand_id
1 'polypeptide(L)'
;MPNWPDEKCTETPARLEGMVSIKRRKRRVINIARKFHAVLDKGILKLFIKKKAQVAPNPEFQIDLAKATIMYDEKRIILIFKTAAESHTLTPLEHTLDEWKDAIRKHRLHRQEAVG
;
A
#
# COMPACT_ATOMS: atom_id res chain seq x y z
N MET A 1 20.16 27.95 26.19
CA MET A 1 18.87 27.27 25.98
C MET A 1 19.02 26.44 24.72
N PRO A 2 18.90 25.09 24.77
CA PRO A 2 18.97 24.30 23.55
C PRO A 2 17.65 24.42 22.80
N ASN A 3 17.74 24.88 21.54
CA ASN A 3 16.65 24.88 20.57
C ASN A 3 16.26 23.43 20.29
N TRP A 4 15.04 23.02 20.66
CA TRP A 4 14.43 21.83 20.07
C TRP A 4 14.21 22.11 18.58
N PRO A 5 14.59 21.22 17.66
CA PRO A 5 14.03 21.30 16.33
C PRO A 5 12.53 21.03 16.47
N ASP A 6 11.73 22.01 16.03
CA ASP A 6 10.32 21.83 15.74
C ASP A 6 10.25 20.79 14.61
N GLU A 7 10.29 19.51 15.00
CA GLU A 7 10.30 18.36 14.12
C GLU A 7 8.89 18.20 13.55
N LYS A 8 8.48 19.19 12.75
CA LYS A 8 7.36 19.07 11.84
C LYS A 8 7.64 17.83 11.02
N CYS A 9 6.68 16.90 10.98
CA CYS A 9 6.63 15.79 10.05
C CYS A 9 6.58 16.32 8.61
N THR A 10 7.69 16.88 8.12
CA THR A 10 7.86 17.44 6.76
C THR A 10 8.54 16.45 5.82
N GLU A 11 8.90 15.26 6.30
CA GLU A 11 9.46 14.22 5.45
C GLU A 11 8.33 13.52 4.70
N THR A 12 8.15 13.91 3.43
CA THR A 12 7.34 13.14 2.49
C THR A 12 7.89 11.71 2.49
N PRO A 13 7.09 10.71 2.89
CA PRO A 13 7.60 9.35 3.04
C PRO A 13 8.18 8.83 1.72
N ALA A 14 9.34 8.18 1.81
CA ALA A 14 10.08 7.70 0.67
C ALA A 14 9.23 6.76 -0.18
N ARG A 15 9.19 7.02 -1.49
CA ARG A 15 8.46 6.18 -2.44
C ARG A 15 8.99 4.75 -2.35
N LEU A 16 8.08 3.82 -2.05
CA LEU A 16 8.38 2.39 -2.03
C LEU A 16 7.78 1.73 -3.26
N GLU A 17 8.59 1.04 -4.06
CA GLU A 17 8.12 0.25 -5.19
C GLU A 17 8.67 -1.17 -5.15
N GLY A 18 7.85 -2.13 -5.55
CA GLY A 18 8.26 -3.53 -5.59
C GLY A 18 7.15 -4.46 -5.99
N MET A 19 7.50 -5.70 -6.30
CA MET A 19 6.55 -6.75 -6.62
C MET A 19 5.83 -7.22 -5.36
N VAL A 20 4.51 -7.26 -5.45
CA VAL A 20 3.62 -7.77 -4.41
C VAL A 20 2.66 -8.79 -5.00
N SER A 21 2.33 -9.81 -4.21
CA SER A 21 1.24 -10.70 -4.49
C SER A 21 -0.02 -10.19 -3.79
N ILE A 22 -1.09 -9.99 -4.57
CA ILE A 22 -2.38 -9.60 -4.04
C ILE A 22 -3.37 -10.73 -4.26
N LYS A 23 -3.94 -11.19 -3.14
CA LYS A 23 -4.98 -12.20 -3.10
C LYS A 23 -6.28 -11.52 -2.73
N ARG A 24 -7.25 -11.50 -3.64
CA ARG A 24 -8.61 -11.06 -3.31
C ARG A 24 -9.22 -12.11 -2.40
N ARG A 25 -9.87 -11.70 -1.32
CA ARG A 25 -10.65 -12.56 -0.45
C ARG A 25 -12.12 -12.17 -0.61
N LYS A 26 -12.81 -12.89 -1.50
CA LYS A 26 -14.26 -12.77 -1.71
C LYS A 26 -14.90 -14.08 -1.22
N ARG A 27 -15.99 -13.98 -0.46
CA ARG A 27 -16.61 -15.11 0.28
C ARG A 27 -17.02 -16.32 -0.60
N ARG A 28 -16.99 -16.20 -1.93
CA ARG A 28 -17.50 -17.22 -2.89
C ARG A 28 -16.66 -17.43 -4.16
N VAL A 29 -15.47 -16.86 -4.30
CA VAL A 29 -14.67 -16.99 -5.54
C VAL A 29 -13.29 -17.57 -5.24
N ILE A 30 -12.80 -18.45 -6.11
CA ILE A 30 -11.46 -19.03 -6.07
C ILE A 30 -10.44 -17.90 -5.85
N ASN A 31 -9.76 -17.91 -4.69
CA ASN A 31 -8.83 -16.85 -4.30
C ASN A 31 -7.52 -16.97 -5.10
N ILE A 32 -7.51 -16.44 -6.32
CA ILE A 32 -6.31 -16.39 -7.15
C ILE A 32 -5.43 -15.23 -6.66
N ALA A 33 -4.22 -15.57 -6.21
CA ALA A 33 -3.20 -14.57 -5.92
C ALA A 33 -2.59 -14.10 -7.25
N ARG A 34 -2.67 -12.81 -7.54
CA ARG A 34 -2.06 -12.19 -8.72
C ARG A 34 -0.84 -11.38 -8.30
N LYS A 35 0.21 -11.41 -9.11
CA LYS A 35 1.41 -10.59 -8.90
C LYS A 35 1.20 -9.23 -9.56
N PHE A 36 1.46 -8.18 -8.81
CA PHE A 36 1.41 -6.80 -9.26
C PHE A 36 2.73 -6.13 -8.93
N HIS A 37 3.11 -5.15 -9.75
CA HIS A 37 4.13 -4.19 -9.35
C HIS A 37 3.41 -3.08 -8.58
N ALA A 38 3.72 -2.97 -7.29
CA ALA A 38 3.14 -1.96 -6.42
C ALA A 38 4.08 -0.76 -6.31
N VAL A 39 3.51 0.42 -6.38
CA VAL A 39 4.19 1.70 -6.17
C VAL A 39 3.40 2.47 -5.14
N LEU A 40 4.00 2.69 -3.98
CA LEU A 40 3.48 3.49 -2.91
C LEU A 40 4.10 4.89 -2.97
N ASP A 41 3.27 5.89 -3.24
CA ASP A 41 3.69 7.27 -3.37
C ASP A 41 2.66 8.20 -2.72
N LYS A 42 3.11 9.12 -1.85
CA LYS A 42 2.27 10.17 -1.24
C LYS A 42 0.95 9.69 -0.60
N GLY A 43 0.91 8.49 0.00
CA GLY A 43 -0.33 7.95 0.59
C GLY A 43 -1.21 7.17 -0.37
N ILE A 44 -0.77 7.02 -1.63
CA ILE A 44 -1.49 6.35 -2.69
C ILE A 44 -0.69 5.11 -3.11
N LEU A 45 -1.29 3.95 -2.93
CA LEU A 45 -0.75 2.68 -3.40
C LEU A 45 -1.31 2.37 -4.79
N LYS A 46 -0.46 2.44 -5.81
CA LYS A 46 -0.76 2.10 -7.20
C LYS A 46 -0.28 0.70 -7.51
N LEU A 47 -1.10 -0.10 -8.18
CA LEU A 47 -0.83 -1.49 -8.52
C LEU A 47 -0.92 -1.66 -10.02
N PHE A 48 0.18 -2.08 -10.62
CA PHE A 48 0.33 -2.30 -12.05
C PHE A 48 0.38 -3.79 -12.33
N ILE A 49 -0.42 -4.29 -13.27
CA ILE A 49 -0.22 -5.64 -13.78
C ILE A 49 0.98 -5.64 -14.72
N LYS A 50 1.91 -6.57 -14.47
CA LYS A 50 2.96 -6.92 -15.41
C LYS A 50 2.34 -7.83 -16.50
N LYS A 51 1.75 -7.25 -17.54
CA LYS A 51 1.39 -8.03 -18.76
C LYS A 51 2.62 -8.06 -19.64
N LYS A 52 3.11 -9.27 -19.95
CA LYS A 52 4.22 -9.60 -20.88
C LYS A 52 5.14 -8.41 -21.22
N ALA A 53 6.23 -8.30 -20.47
CA ALA A 53 7.39 -7.42 -20.69
C ALA A 53 7.21 -5.90 -20.46
N GLN A 54 6.00 -5.36 -20.26
CA GLN A 54 5.83 -3.93 -19.93
C GLN A 54 4.96 -3.74 -18.68
N VAL A 55 5.40 -2.82 -17.80
CA VAL A 55 4.54 -2.29 -16.73
C VAL A 55 3.48 -1.46 -17.45
N ALA A 56 2.21 -1.82 -17.27
CA ALA A 56 1.13 -1.07 -17.91
C ALA A 56 1.23 0.42 -17.55
N PRO A 57 1.03 1.35 -18.50
CA PRO A 57 1.13 2.79 -18.22
C PRO A 57 0.06 3.25 -17.23
N ASN A 58 -1.08 2.56 -17.20
CA ASN A 58 -2.18 2.85 -16.27
C ASN A 58 -2.16 1.86 -15.09
N PRO A 59 -2.26 2.35 -13.84
CA PRO A 59 -2.43 1.48 -12.70
C PRO A 59 -3.77 0.74 -12.83
N GLU A 60 -3.75 -0.58 -12.69
CA GLU A 60 -4.99 -1.37 -12.69
C GLU A 60 -5.80 -1.08 -11.43
N PHE A 61 -5.11 -0.83 -10.32
CA PHE A 61 -5.72 -0.40 -9.06
C PHE A 61 -4.95 0.77 -8.46
N GLN A 62 -5.70 1.75 -7.97
CA GLN A 62 -5.17 2.83 -7.16
C GLN A 62 -5.92 2.86 -5.83
N ILE A 63 -5.16 2.89 -4.75
CA ILE A 63 -5.67 2.72 -3.40
C ILE A 63 -5.23 3.93 -2.59
N ASP A 64 -6.20 4.71 -2.13
CA ASP A 64 -5.94 5.78 -1.17
C ASP A 64 -5.87 5.17 0.23
N LEU A 65 -4.68 5.17 0.83
CA LEU A 65 -4.45 4.60 2.15
C LEU A 65 -5.17 5.36 3.27
N ALA A 66 -5.52 6.63 3.06
CA ALA A 66 -6.32 7.39 4.03
C ALA A 66 -7.78 6.90 4.09
N LYS A 67 -8.29 6.34 2.98
CA LYS A 67 -9.67 5.85 2.86
C LYS A 67 -9.80 4.34 3.05
N ALA A 68 -8.69 3.60 2.90
CA ALA A 68 -8.64 2.15 3.10
C ALA A 68 -8.49 1.79 4.59
N THR A 69 -9.16 0.73 5.02
CA THR A 69 -8.90 0.12 6.32
C THR A 69 -7.75 -0.86 6.16
N ILE A 70 -6.66 -0.65 6.89
CA ILE A 70 -5.45 -1.47 6.79
C ILE A 70 -5.30 -2.25 8.09
N MET A 71 -5.18 -3.56 7.97
CA MET A 71 -4.85 -4.46 9.07
C MET A 71 -3.51 -5.14 8.78
N TYR A 72 -2.72 -5.33 9.81
CA TYR A 72 -1.41 -5.97 9.72
C TYR A 72 -1.48 -7.33 10.39
N ASP A 73 -1.01 -8.35 9.69
CA ASP A 73 -0.84 -9.71 10.19
C ASP A 73 0.67 -10.02 10.27
N GLU A 74 1.08 -11.04 11.01
CA GLU A 74 2.50 -11.43 11.11
C GLU A 74 3.07 -11.83 9.76
N LYS A 75 2.23 -12.34 8.85
CA LYS A 75 2.68 -12.86 7.55
C LYS A 75 2.29 -11.98 6.37
N ARG A 76 1.32 -11.07 6.53
CA ARG A 76 0.65 -10.39 5.41
C ARG A 76 0.07 -9.03 5.80
N ILE A 77 -0.22 -8.19 4.81
CA ILE A 77 -0.92 -6.92 4.98
C ILE A 77 -2.32 -7.07 4.40
N ILE A 78 -3.36 -6.78 5.17
CA ILE A 78 -4.75 -6.90 4.74
C ILE A 78 -5.30 -5.50 4.48
N LEU A 79 -5.65 -5.24 3.22
CA LEU A 79 -6.22 -3.99 2.73
C LEU A 79 -7.73 -4.21 2.52
N ILE A 80 -8.55 -3.52 3.30
CA ILE A 80 -10.01 -3.60 3.22
C ILE A 80 -10.54 -2.31 2.60
N PHE A 81 -11.23 -2.47 1.47
CA PHE A 81 -11.79 -1.38 0.70
C PHE A 81 -13.24 -1.15 1.07
N LYS A 82 -13.54 0.00 1.68
CA LYS A 82 -14.91 0.40 2.04
C LYS A 82 -15.83 0.51 0.82
N THR A 83 -15.28 0.91 -0.33
CA THR A 83 -16.05 1.13 -1.58
C THR A 83 -16.55 -0.14 -2.26
N ALA A 84 -15.90 -1.29 -2.03
CA ALA A 84 -16.20 -2.52 -2.77
C ALA A 84 -16.65 -3.69 -1.88
N ALA A 85 -16.67 -3.52 -0.55
CA ALA A 85 -16.80 -4.64 0.40
C ALA A 85 -15.83 -5.79 0.09
N GLU A 86 -14.67 -5.47 -0.47
CA GLU A 86 -13.63 -6.42 -0.86
C GLU A 86 -12.43 -6.26 0.05
N SER A 87 -11.91 -7.39 0.51
CA SER A 87 -10.64 -7.45 1.24
C SER A 87 -9.58 -8.05 0.34
N HIS A 88 -8.41 -7.42 0.36
CA HIS A 88 -7.25 -7.84 -0.40
C HIS A 88 -6.13 -8.14 0.58
N THR A 89 -5.47 -9.27 0.39
CA THR A 89 -4.27 -9.59 1.15
C THR A 89 -3.07 -9.33 0.27
N LEU A 90 -2.22 -8.40 0.70
CA LEU A 90 -0.95 -8.05 0.10
C LEU A 90 0.17 -8.83 0.79
N THR A 91 1.05 -9.40 -0.01
CA THR A 91 2.26 -10.08 0.45
C THR A 91 3.41 -9.62 -0.43
N PRO A 92 4.42 -8.94 0.12
CA PRO A 92 5.55 -8.48 -0.68
C PRO A 92 6.41 -9.66 -1.13
N LEU A 93 6.98 -9.54 -2.32
CA LEU A 93 7.83 -10.57 -2.94
C LEU A 93 9.31 -10.16 -3.03
N GLU A 94 9.60 -8.85 -3.04
CA GLU A 94 10.96 -8.32 -3.15
C GLU A 94 11.44 -7.69 -1.84
N HIS A 95 10.64 -6.82 -1.23
CA HIS A 95 10.95 -6.19 0.06
C HIS A 95 10.40 -7.00 1.24
N THR A 96 10.89 -6.71 2.44
CA THR A 96 10.38 -7.35 3.65
C THR A 96 8.96 -6.89 3.98
N LEU A 97 8.23 -7.72 4.72
CA LEU A 97 6.88 -7.38 5.19
C LEU A 97 6.92 -6.12 6.08
N ASP A 98 7.92 -6.02 6.96
CA ASP A 98 8.06 -4.93 7.90
C ASP A 98 8.37 -3.59 7.21
N GLU A 99 9.19 -3.57 6.16
CA GLU A 99 9.38 -2.37 5.33
C GLU A 99 8.07 -1.89 4.70
N TRP A 100 7.28 -2.82 4.16
CA TRP A 100 5.97 -2.46 3.61
C TRP A 100 4.99 -1.96 4.67
N LYS A 101 4.98 -2.58 5.87
CA LYS A 101 4.15 -2.12 7.00
C LYS A 101 4.53 -0.70 7.41
N ASP A 102 5.82 -0.45 7.57
CA ASP A 102 6.35 0.84 8.01
C ASP A 102 6.06 1.94 6.97
N ALA A 103 6.33 1.65 5.69
CA ALA A 103 6.05 2.57 4.59
C ALA A 103 4.55 2.88 4.51
N ILE A 104 3.68 1.87 4.51
CA ILE A 104 2.22 2.07 4.46
C ILE A 104 1.76 2.92 5.65
N ARG A 105 2.30 2.67 6.85
CA ARG A 105 1.95 3.45 8.05
C ARG A 105 2.36 4.92 7.92
N LYS A 106 3.60 5.19 7.51
CA LYS A 106 4.12 6.56 7.30
C LYS A 106 3.33 7.31 6.22
N HIS A 107 3.11 6.67 5.07
CA HIS A 107 2.31 7.22 3.97
C HIS A 107 0.86 7.49 4.36
N ARG A 108 0.25 6.62 5.16
CA ARG A 108 -1.11 6.82 5.67
C ARG A 108 -1.18 8.00 6.62
N LEU A 109 -0.24 8.11 7.57
CA LEU A 109 -0.19 9.22 8.53
C LEU A 109 -0.04 10.55 7.79
N HIS A 110 0.96 10.66 6.91
CA HIS A 110 1.19 11.85 6.09
C HIS A 110 -0.05 12.25 5.27
N ARG A 111 -0.75 11.27 4.68
CA ARG A 111 -1.96 11.55 3.89
C ARG A 111 -3.15 11.94 4.75
N GLN A 112 -3.26 11.42 5.97
CA GLN A 112 -4.31 11.82 6.91
C GLN A 112 -4.07 13.24 7.41
N GLU A 113 -2.83 13.62 7.73
CA GLU A 113 -2.47 14.99 8.11
C GLU A 113 -2.69 15.99 6.98
N ALA A 114 -2.43 15.60 5.73
CA ALA A 114 -2.65 16.47 4.56
C ALA A 114 -4.13 16.58 4.12
N VAL A 115 -5.03 15.74 4.64
CA VAL A 115 -6.46 15.71 4.27
C VAL A 115 -7.36 16.16 5.43
N GLY A 116 -6.83 16.26 6.65
CA GLY A 116 -7.49 16.90 7.81
C GLY A 116 -7.38 18.41 7.74
#